data_AF-A0A382MJK9-F1
#
_entry.id   AF-A0A382MJK9-F1
#
_cell.length_a   1.000
_cell.length_b   1.000
_cell.length_c   1.000
_cell.angle_alpha   90.00
_cell.angle_beta   90.00
_cell.angle_gamma   90.00
#
_symmetry.space_group_name_H-M   'P 1'
#
loop_
_entity.id
_entity.type
_entity.pdbx_description
1 polymer ?
#
loop_
_entity_poly.entity_id
_entity_poly.type
_entity_poly.pdbx_seq_one_letter_code
_entity_poly.pdbx_strand_id
1 'polypeptide(L)' 'MADGLKMEQVHAAMKAMMDEAMKKPNEPIAMCIVDAAGNLEAYAKMDNLRIFSRRHAQRKAYTSAVMGMDS' A
#
# COMPACT_ATOMS: atom_id res chain seq x y z
N MET A 1 -5.40 9.49 -20.83
CA MET A 1 -5.53 9.10 -19.42
C MET A 1 -4.66 7.89 -19.23
N ALA A 2 -3.74 7.89 -18.27
CA ALA A 2 -2.97 6.68 -17.96
C ALA A 2 -3.95 5.56 -17.62
N ASP A 3 -3.75 4.36 -18.15
CA ASP A 3 -4.56 3.20 -17.78
C ASP A 3 -4.42 2.98 -16.27
N GLY A 4 -5.48 3.26 -15.53
CA GLY A 4 -5.54 3.09 -14.08
C GLY A 4 -5.47 1.62 -13.69
N LEU A 5 -5.11 1.35 -12.43
CA LEU A 5 -5.14 -0.01 -11.90
C LEU A 5 -6.57 -0.56 -11.95
N LYS A 6 -6.74 -1.79 -12.46
CA LYS A 6 -8.05 -2.44 -12.44
C LYS A 6 -8.38 -2.85 -11.01
N MET A 7 -9.66 -2.78 -10.64
CA MET A 7 -10.14 -3.16 -9.30
C MET A 7 -9.68 -4.57 -8.89
N GLU A 8 -9.71 -5.53 -9.82
CA GLU A 8 -9.25 -6.90 -9.58
C GLU A 8 -7.76 -6.97 -9.21
N GLN A 9 -6.92 -6.15 -9.85
CA GLN A 9 -5.48 -6.09 -9.57
C GLN A 9 -5.23 -5.47 -8.19
N VAL A 10 -5.93 -4.38 -7.86
CA VAL A 10 -5.83 -3.73 -6.54
C VAL A 10 -6.25 -4.69 -5.44
N HIS A 11 -7.35 -5.42 -5.64
CA HIS A 11 -7.85 -6.38 -4.66
C HIS A 11 -6.90 -7.58 -4.49
N ALA A 12 -6.38 -8.14 -5.59
CA ALA A 12 -5.41 -9.24 -5.53
C ALA A 12 -4.11 -8.82 -4.82
N ALA A 13 -3.60 -7.63 -5.12
CA ALA A 13 -2.39 -7.10 -4.47
C ALA A 13 -2.61 -6.83 -2.98
N MET A 14 -3.76 -6.23 -2.60
CA MET A 14 -4.08 -5.99 -1.21
C MET A 14 -4.22 -7.30 -0.43
N LYS A 15 -4.88 -8.30 -1.00
CA LYS A 15 -5.01 -9.62 -0.39
C LYS A 15 -3.65 -10.28 -0.16
N ALA A 16 -2.76 -10.27 -1.16
CA ALA A 16 -1.42 -10.83 -1.02
C ALA A 16 -0.60 -10.14 0.10
N MET A 17 -0.69 -8.80 0.20
CA MET A 17 -0.03 -8.07 1.30
C MET A 17 -0.63 -8.40 2.66
N MET A 18 -1.96 -8.52 2.76
CA MET A 18 -2.63 -8.91 3.99
C MET A 18 -2.26 -10.33 4.42
N ASP A 19 -2.21 -11.28 3.50
CA ASP A 19 -1.85 -12.67 3.76
C ASP A 19 -0.42 -12.78 4.31
N GLU A 20 0.53 -11.99 3.78
CA GLU A 20 1.89 -11.90 4.33
C GLU A 20 1.92 -11.20 5.70
N ALA A 21 1.16 -10.12 5.88
CA ALA A 21 1.08 -9.40 7.15
C ALA A 21 0.56 -10.29 8.29
N MET A 22 -0.43 -11.15 7.99
CA MET A 22 -1.02 -12.08 8.96
C MET A 22 -0.04 -13.15 9.45
N LYS A 23 1.06 -13.43 8.72
CA LYS A 23 2.11 -14.33 9.20
C LYS A 23 2.94 -13.73 10.34
N LYS A 24 2.91 -12.40 10.50
CA LYS A 24 3.67 -11.67 11.53
C LYS A 24 2.75 -10.73 12.33
N PRO A 25 1.84 -11.28 13.16
CA PRO A 25 0.83 -10.47 13.86
C PRO A 25 1.43 -9.48 14.88
N ASN A 26 2.66 -9.72 15.35
CA ASN A 26 3.35 -8.85 16.32
C ASN A 26 4.02 -7.62 15.67
N GLU A 27 4.03 -7.54 14.33
CA GLU A 27 4.60 -6.43 13.57
C GLU A 27 3.47 -5.70 12.83
N PRO A 28 2.74 -4.77 13.48
CA PRO A 28 1.64 -4.09 12.83
C PRO A 28 2.17 -3.22 11.67
N ILE A 29 1.53 -3.33 10.51
CA ILE A 29 1.88 -2.56 9.30
C ILE A 29 0.70 -1.75 8.75
N ALA A 30 1.02 -0.77 7.90
CA ALA A 30 0.08 -0.14 6.98
C ALA A 30 0.42 -0.53 5.54
N MET A 31 -0.61 -0.80 4.77
CA MET A 31 -0.54 -1.16 3.36
C MET A 31 -1.22 -0.06 2.54
N CYS A 32 -0.59 0.34 1.44
CA CYS A 32 -1.06 1.44 0.60
C CYS A 32 -0.76 1.10 -0.86
N ILE A 33 -1.76 1.23 -1.72
CA ILE A 33 -1.65 1.09 -3.18
C ILE A 33 -1.99 2.44 -3.79
N VAL A 34 -1.16 2.87 -4.74
CA VAL A 34 -1.37 4.08 -5.52
C VAL A 34 -1.29 3.77 -7.01
N ASP A 35 -1.95 4.57 -7.84
CA ASP A 35 -1.81 4.50 -9.29
C ASP A 35 -0.49 5.15 -9.78
N ALA A 36 -0.24 5.11 -11.09
CA ALA A 36 0.95 5.70 -11.70
C ALA A 36 1.02 7.24 -11.57
N ALA A 37 -0.10 7.91 -11.27
CA ALA A 37 -0.15 9.34 -11.00
C ALA A 37 0.03 9.66 -9.51
N GLY A 38 0.14 8.65 -8.64
CA GLY A 38 0.25 8.78 -7.19
C GLY A 38 -1.08 8.97 -6.47
N ASN A 39 -2.22 8.76 -7.14
CA ASN A 39 -3.53 8.77 -6.52
C ASN A 39 -3.73 7.52 -5.67
N LEU A 40 -4.40 7.68 -4.52
CA LEU A 40 -4.66 6.58 -3.61
C LEU A 40 -5.76 5.65 -4.17
N GLU A 41 -5.41 4.38 -4.39
CA GLU A 41 -6.35 3.36 -4.86
C GLU A 41 -6.87 2.50 -3.70
N ALA A 42 -5.99 2.13 -2.77
CA ALA A 42 -6.39 1.35 -1.60
C ALA A 42 -5.50 1.61 -0.39
N TYR A 43 -6.10 1.54 0.79
CA TYR A 43 -5.39 1.70 2.06
C TYR A 43 -5.95 0.73 3.10
N ALA A 44 -5.05 0.05 3.82
CA ALA A 44 -5.38 -0.79 4.96
C ALA A 44 -4.33 -0.64 6.05
N LYS A 45 -4.71 -0.87 7.30
CA LYS A 45 -3.77 -0.88 8.43
C LYS A 45 -4.14 -1.97 9.41
N MET A 46 -3.13 -2.50 10.10
CA MET A 46 -3.35 -3.36 11.25
C MET A 46 -3.71 -2.53 12.49
N ASP A 47 -4.31 -3.20 13.46
CA ASP A 47 -4.60 -2.63 14.76
C ASP A 47 -3.32 -2.29 15.52
N ASN A 48 -3.39 -1.34 16.45
CA ASN A 48 -2.24 -0.83 17.22
C ASN A 48 -1.04 -0.30 16.41
N LEU A 49 -1.22 0.00 15.12
CA LEU A 49 -0.17 0.61 14.31
C LEU A 49 0.19 2.04 14.77
N ARG A 50 1.50 2.28 14.96
CA ARG A 50 2.09 3.59 15.28
C ARG A 50 1.71 4.65 14.21
N ILE A 51 1.42 5.86 14.67
CA ILE A 51 0.90 6.96 13.82
C ILE A 51 1.81 7.25 12.62
N PHE A 52 3.13 7.29 12.82
CA PHE A 52 4.09 7.61 11.75
C PHE A 52 4.10 6.57 10.62
N SER A 53 3.93 5.29 10.94
CA SER A 53 3.95 4.20 9.96
C SER A 53 2.84 4.35 8.90
N ARG A 54 1.70 4.97 9.28
CA ARG A 54 0.60 5.27 8.34
C ARG A 54 1.04 6.23 7.24
N ARG A 55 1.70 7.32 7.63
CA ARG A 55 2.18 8.36 6.71
C ARG A 55 3.36 7.86 5.87
N HIS A 56 4.22 7.02 6.45
CA HIS A 56 5.33 6.42 5.71
C HIS A 56 4.85 5.47 4.62
N ALA A 57 3.84 4.63 4.87
CA ALA A 57 3.29 3.73 3.85
C ALA A 57 2.79 4.51 2.61
N GLN A 58 2.03 5.59 2.83
CA GLN A 58 1.55 6.44 1.73
C GLN A 58 2.69 7.12 0.97
N ARG A 59 3.69 7.66 1.68
CA ARG A 59 4.85 8.32 1.06
C ARG A 59 5.71 7.37 0.26
N LYS A 60 5.93 6.14 0.75
CA LYS A 60 6.67 5.10 0.04
C LYS A 60 5.94 4.72 -1.25
N ALA A 61 4.65 4.41 -1.17
CA ALA A 61 3.84 4.07 -2.34
C ALA A 61 3.87 5.20 -3.38
N TYR A 62 3.64 6.45 -2.97
CA TYR A 62 3.71 7.62 -3.84
C TYR A 62 5.09 7.79 -4.48
N THR A 63 6.15 7.75 -3.67
CA THR A 63 7.52 7.94 -4.17
C THR A 63 7.86 6.86 -5.19
N SER A 64 7.49 5.61 -4.92
CA SER A 64 7.76 4.51 -5.83
C SER A 64 6.98 4.60 -7.14
N ALA A 65 5.72 5.03 -7.10
CA ALA A 65 4.94 5.24 -8.31
C ALA A 65 5.46 6.39 -9.17
N VAL A 66 5.82 7.52 -8.55
CA VAL A 66 6.26 8.73 -9.26
C VAL A 66 7.71 8.62 -9.75
N MET A 67 8.60 8.04 -8.94
CA MET A 67 10.02 7.94 -9.26
C MET A 67 10.36 6.66 -10.04
N GLY A 68 9.45 5.68 -10.09
CA GLY A 68 9.70 4.39 -10.73
C GLY A 68 10.77 3.55 -10.05
N MET A 69 10.98 3.72 -8.74
CA MET A 69 12.01 3.03 -7.95
C MET A 69 11.46 2.56 -6.60
N ASP A 70 11.97 1.45 -6.08
CA ASP A 70 11.57 0.91 -4.78
C ASP A 70 12.02 1.83 -3.64
N SER A 71 11.17 2.03 -2.61
CA SER A 71 11.45 2.95 -1.48
C SER A 71 11.01 2.47 -0.10
#